data_AF-A0A670K2W5-F1
#
_entry.id   AF-A0A670K2W5-F1
#
_cell.length_a   1.000
_cell.length_b   1.000
_cell.length_c   1.000
_cell.angle_alpha   90.00
_cell.angle_beta   90.00
_cell.angle_gamma   90.00
#
_symmetry.space_group_name_H-M   'P 1'
#
loop_
_entity.id
_entity.type
_entity.pdbx_description
1 polymer ?
#
loop_
_entity_poly.entity_id
_entity_poly.type
_entity_poly.pdbx_seq_one_letter_code
_entity_poly.pdbx_strand_id
1 'polypeptide(L)' 'LASSLIFRIPCVGQVRGYYVDWRMVRDVKRRKMAFEYADQRLRLNSLRKNKILPKELQVR' A
#
# COMPACT_ATOMS: atom_id res chain seq x y z
N LEU A 1 53.30 -10.82 -11.17
CA LEU A 1 52.34 -11.90 -10.85
C LEU A 1 52.07 -11.79 -9.34
N ALA A 2 51.05 -11.10 -8.84
CA ALA A 2 49.64 -11.37 -9.04
C ALA A 2 48.84 -10.06 -8.87
N SER A 3 48.25 -9.62 -9.97
CA SER A 3 47.11 -8.71 -9.96
C SER A 3 45.92 -9.43 -9.31
N SER A 4 45.02 -8.62 -8.75
CA SER A 4 43.60 -8.93 -8.57
C SER A 4 43.23 -10.11 -7.66
N LEU A 5 43.06 -9.82 -6.37
CA LEU A 5 41.92 -10.36 -5.63
C LEU A 5 41.26 -9.22 -4.84
N ILE A 6 40.61 -8.35 -5.60
CA ILE A 6 39.40 -7.66 -5.13
C ILE A 6 38.44 -8.78 -4.77
N PHE A 7 38.42 -9.21 -3.51
CA PHE A 7 37.39 -10.08 -3.00
C PHE A 7 36.12 -9.23 -2.91
N ARG A 8 35.48 -9.15 -4.08
CA ARG A 8 34.14 -8.70 -4.36
C ARG A 8 33.27 -9.10 -3.18
N ILE A 9 32.73 -8.10 -2.48
CA ILE A 9 31.68 -8.27 -1.45
C ILE A 9 30.73 -9.34 -2.00
N PRO A 10 30.45 -10.42 -1.25
CA PRO A 10 29.56 -11.45 -1.76
C PRO A 10 28.28 -10.74 -2.18
N CYS A 11 27.93 -10.91 -3.45
CA CYS A 11 26.66 -10.47 -3.98
C CYS A 11 25.61 -10.82 -2.94
N VAL A 12 25.01 -9.79 -2.32
CA VAL A 12 23.84 -9.95 -1.46
C VAL A 12 22.87 -10.71 -2.33
N GLY A 13 22.79 -12.03 -2.11
CA GLY A 13 22.01 -12.91 -2.96
C GLY A 13 20.64 -12.28 -3.08
N GLN A 14 20.13 -12.12 -4.30
CA GLN A 14 18.84 -11.51 -4.53
C GLN A 14 17.84 -12.20 -3.61
N VAL A 15 17.49 -11.57 -2.49
CA VAL A 15 16.46 -12.08 -1.59
C VAL A 15 15.19 -11.92 -2.41
N ARG A 16 14.79 -12.98 -3.11
CA ARG A 16 13.49 -13.05 -3.78
C ARG A 16 12.41 -13.17 -2.71
N GLY A 17 12.27 -12.13 -1.89
CA GLY A 17 11.08 -11.91 -1.09
C GLY A 17 9.98 -11.44 -2.02
N TYR A 18 8.79 -12.05 -1.91
CA TYR A 18 7.58 -11.60 -2.59
C TYR A 18 7.31 -10.08 -2.43
N TYR A 19 7.91 -9.46 -1.40
CA TYR A 19 7.90 -8.03 -1.14
C TYR A 19 9.31 -7.52 -0.84
N VAL A 20 9.66 -6.35 -1.41
CA VAL A 20 10.99 -5.73 -1.30
C VAL A 20 11.29 -5.23 0.12
N ASP A 21 10.29 -4.62 0.77
CA ASP A 21 10.41 -4.05 2.11
C ASP A 21 9.13 -4.26 2.93
N TRP A 22 9.22 -4.11 4.26
CA TRP A 22 8.07 -4.00 5.16
C TRP A 22 7.10 -2.86 4.78
N ARG A 23 7.59 -1.84 4.07
CA ARG A 23 6.76 -0.77 3.48
C ARG A 23 5.83 -1.32 2.39
N MET A 24 6.33 -2.20 1.53
CA MET A 24 5.53 -2.84 0.47
C MET A 24 4.48 -3.77 1.05
N VAL A 25 4.83 -4.54 2.10
CA VAL A 25 3.86 -5.39 2.82
C VAL A 25 2.71 -4.57 3.40
N ARG A 26 3.00 -3.42 4.03
CA ARG A 26 1.97 -2.50 4.54
C ARG A 26 1.14 -1.88 3.42
N ASP A 27 1.75 -1.54 2.29
CA ASP A 27 1.05 -0.97 1.15
C ASP A 27 0.07 -1.97 0.53
N VAL A 28 0.50 -3.22 0.36
CA VAL A 28 -0.35 -4.30 -0.16
C VAL A 28 -1.56 -4.53 0.73
N LYS A 29 -1.37 -4.57 2.06
CA LYS A 29 -2.48 -4.67 3.02
C LYS A 29 -3.43 -3.47 2.92
N ARG A 30 -2.91 -2.25 2.84
CA ARG A 30 -3.73 -1.02 2.68
C ARG A 30 -4.54 -1.04 1.38
N ARG A 31 -3.95 -1.49 0.27
CA ARG A 31 -4.65 -1.58 -1.03
C ARG A 31 -5.72 -2.66 -1.03
N LYS A 32 -5.47 -3.81 -0.39
CA LYS A 32 -6.49 -4.87 -0.21
C LYS A 32 -7.69 -4.34 0.57
N MET A 33 -7.46 -3.71 1.72
CA MET A 33 -8.51 -3.06 2.49
C MET A 33 -9.25 -1.98 1.69
N ALA A 34 -8.52 -1.15 0.94
CA ALA A 34 -9.16 -0.11 0.11
C ALA A 34 -10.08 -0.70 -0.97
N PHE A 35 -9.72 -1.85 -1.54
CA PHE A 35 -10.53 -2.57 -2.52
C PHE A 35 -11.77 -3.19 -1.87
N GLU A 36 -11.61 -3.91 -0.77
CA GLU A 36 -12.73 -4.57 -0.05
C GLU A 36 -13.81 -3.57 0.40
N TYR A 37 -13.40 -2.39 0.88
CA TYR A 37 -14.30 -1.36 1.38
C TYR A 37 -14.61 -0.26 0.36
N ALA A 38 -14.26 -0.44 -0.92
CA ALA A 38 -14.43 0.59 -1.96
C ALA A 38 -15.89 1.04 -2.08
N ASP A 39 -16.81 0.07 -2.20
CA ASP A 39 -18.24 0.34 -2.38
C ASP A 39 -18.87 1.03 -1.18
N GLN A 40 -18.51 0.60 0.04
CA GLN A 40 -19.00 1.20 1.27
C GLN A 40 -18.53 2.66 1.38
N ARG A 41 -17.26 2.92 1.05
CA ARG A 41 -16.71 4.29 1.01
C ARG A 41 -17.39 5.15 -0.03
N LEU A 42 -17.74 4.61 -1.19
CA LEU A 42 -18.47 5.33 -2.22
C LEU A 42 -19.87 5.72 -1.72
N ARG A 43 -20.62 4.76 -1.19
CA ARG A 43 -21.99 4.99 -0.67
C ARG A 43 -22.00 6.02 0.46
N LEU A 44 -21.09 5.89 1.42
CA LEU A 44 -20.99 6.83 2.53
C LEU A 44 -20.59 8.24 2.06
N ASN A 45 -19.65 8.34 1.11
CA ASN A 45 -19.27 9.63 0.54
C ASN A 45 -20.41 10.27 -0.24
N SER A 46 -21.23 9.50 -0.95
CA SER A 46 -22.43 10.03 -1.61
C SER A 46 -23.33 10.70 -0.59
N LEU A 47 -23.69 10.01 0.50
CA LEU A 47 -24.50 10.57 1.60
C LEU A 47 -23.90 11.87 2.16
N ARG A 48 -22.59 11.88 2.46
CA ARG A 48 -21.91 13.04 3.03
C ARG A 48 -21.83 14.24 2.07
N LYS A 49 -21.66 14.00 0.76
CA LYS A 49 -21.51 15.07 -0.25
C LYS A 49 -22.84 15.48 -0.90
N ASN A 50 -23.96 14.92 -0.47
CA ASN A 50 -25.29 15.23 -1.01
C ASN A 50 -25.81 16.58 -0.47
N LYS A 51 -26.38 17.40 -1.36
CA LYS A 51 -27.01 18.70 -1.00
C LYS A 51 -28.50 18.61 -0.67
N ILE A 52 -29.14 17.48 -1.01
CA ILE A 52 -30.59 17.26 -0.87
C ILE A 52 -30.92 16.73 0.53
N LEU A 53 -29.99 16.00 1.16
CA LEU A 53 -30.21 15.38 2.46
C LEU A 53 -30.08 16.38 3.62
N PRO A 54 -30.82 16.18 4.71
CA PRO A 54 -30.64 16.94 5.96
C PRO A 54 -29.19 16.89 6.47
N LYS A 55 -28.70 18.02 7.00
CA LYS A 55 -27.30 18.13 7.48
C LYS A 55 -27.00 17.20 8.66
N GLU A 56 -28.02 16.87 9.46
CA GLU A 56 -27.91 15.93 10.59
C GLU A 56 -27.48 14.52 10.15
N LEU A 57 -27.82 14.13 8.92
CA LEU A 57 -27.41 12.84 8.34
C LEU A 57 -26.03 12.90 7.68
N GLN A 58 -25.47 14.09 7.46
CA GLN A 58 -24.13 14.31 6.88
C GLN A 58 -23.04 14.24 7.96
N VAL A 59 -23.08 13.20 8.81
CA VAL A 59 -22.08 13.05 9.88
C VAL A 59 -20.73 12.68 9.25
N ARG A 60 -19.72 13.47 9.63
CA ARG A 60 -18.33 13.61 9.17
C ARG A 60 -17.66 12.48 8.37
#